data_AF-A0A522SKL4-F1
#
_entry.id   AF-A0A522SKL4-F1
#
_cell.length_a   1.000
_cell.length_b   1.000
_cell.length_c   1.000
_cell.angle_alpha   90.00
_cell.angle_beta   90.00
_cell.angle_gamma   90.00
#
_symmetry.space_group_name_H-M   'P 1'
#
loop_
_entity.id
_entity.type
_entity.pdbx_description
1 polymer ?
#
loop_
_entity_poly.entity_id
_entity_poly.type
_entity_poly.pdbx_seq_one_letter_code
_entity_poly.pdbx_strand_id
1 'polypeptide(L)' 'MTAAAKSGTSRTGFWWDESCFWHSGGNYAFLVPVGGLVQPLAAGGLPESPETKRRLKNLLEVTGLIRELDASS' A
#
# COMPACT_ATOMS: atom_id res chain seq x y z
N MET A 1 10.90 -29.95 -31.07
CA MET A 1 10.06 -28.78 -30.74
C MET A 1 10.84 -27.91 -29.77
N THR A 2 11.50 -26.89 -30.30
CA THR A 2 12.27 -25.89 -29.55
C THR A 2 11.30 -24.88 -28.94
N ALA A 3 11.38 -24.66 -27.63
CA ALA A 3 10.60 -23.64 -26.94
C ALA A 3 11.00 -22.23 -27.43
N ALA A 4 9.99 -21.41 -27.69
CA ALA A 4 10.16 -20.02 -28.10
C ALA A 4 10.88 -19.19 -27.02
N ALA A 5 11.76 -18.31 -27.47
CA ALA A 5 12.48 -17.36 -26.62
C ALA A 5 11.50 -16.44 -25.86
N LYS A 6 11.70 -16.29 -24.55
CA LYS A 6 11.08 -15.22 -23.76
C LYS A 6 11.58 -13.88 -24.30
N SER A 7 10.72 -13.15 -25.00
CA SER A 7 10.87 -11.72 -25.31
C SER A 7 11.29 -10.99 -24.04
N GLY A 8 12.31 -10.13 -24.13
CA GLY A 8 13.02 -9.54 -22.99
C GLY A 8 12.10 -9.03 -21.88
N THR A 9 12.15 -9.69 -20.74
CA THR A 9 11.37 -9.34 -19.55
C THR A 9 11.79 -7.94 -19.07
N SER A 10 10.89 -6.97 -19.19
CA SER A 10 11.00 -5.72 -18.43
C SER A 10 11.04 -6.07 -16.95
N ARG A 11 12.15 -5.78 -16.28
CA ARG A 11 12.34 -6.10 -14.86
C ARG A 11 11.71 -4.98 -14.03
N THR A 12 10.51 -5.22 -13.50
CA THR A 12 9.82 -4.25 -12.63
C THR A 12 10.22 -4.49 -11.18
N GLY A 13 10.84 -3.48 -10.56
CA GLY A 13 11.18 -3.51 -9.14
C GLY A 13 10.03 -3.04 -8.25
N PHE A 14 9.95 -3.58 -7.04
CA PHE A 14 8.98 -3.19 -6.02
C PHE A 14 9.65 -3.11 -4.64
N TRP A 15 9.86 -1.89 -4.14
CA TRP A 15 10.45 -1.65 -2.83
C TRP A 15 9.37 -1.17 -1.86
N TRP A 16 9.35 -1.77 -0.68
CA TRP A 16 8.50 -1.36 0.43
C TRP A 16 9.31 -1.44 1.72
N ASP A 17 8.80 -0.86 2.80
CA ASP A 17 9.32 -1.09 4.14
C ASP A 17 8.12 -0.98 5.09
N GLU A 18 8.01 -1.90 6.05
CA GLU A 18 6.88 -1.93 6.98
C GLU A 18 6.74 -0.64 7.81
N SER A 19 7.86 0.03 8.10
CA SER A 19 7.88 1.32 8.82
C SER A 19 7.15 2.44 8.06
N CYS A 20 7.08 2.38 6.74
CA CYS A 20 6.29 3.34 5.95
C CYS A 20 4.79 3.27 6.29
N PHE A 21 4.30 2.12 6.78
CA PHE A 21 2.90 1.96 7.18
C PHE A 21 2.64 2.35 8.65
N TRP A 22 3.65 2.84 9.37
CA TRP A 22 3.52 3.28 10.75
C TRP A 22 3.35 4.80 10.87
N HIS A 23 3.55 5.53 9.77
CA HIS A 23 3.21 6.94 9.73
C HIS A 23 1.71 7.12 10.03
N SER A 24 1.42 7.95 11.02
CA SER A 24 0.07 8.32 11.41
C SER A 24 0.02 9.82 11.69
N GLY A 25 -1.09 10.44 11.31
CA GLY A 25 -1.44 11.81 11.71
C GLY A 25 -2.35 11.78 12.93
N GLY A 26 -2.55 12.93 13.58
CA GLY A 26 -3.48 13.06 14.71
C GLY A 26 -4.93 12.71 14.36
N ASN A 27 -5.88 13.10 15.21
CA ASN A 27 -7.28 12.80 14.99
C ASN A 27 -7.90 13.72 13.92
N TYR A 28 -8.36 13.14 12.81
CA TYR A 28 -9.04 13.82 11.71
C TYR A 28 -10.37 13.12 11.38
N ALA A 29 -11.31 13.88 10.84
CA ALA A 29 -12.47 13.39 10.10
C ALA A 29 -12.27 13.77 8.63
N PHE A 30 -11.67 12.85 7.86
CA PHE A 30 -11.20 13.12 6.51
C PHE A 30 -10.19 14.30 6.51
N LEU A 31 -10.45 15.39 5.80
CA LEU A 31 -9.51 16.51 5.69
C LEU A 31 -9.54 17.46 6.90
N VAL A 32 -10.48 17.29 7.83
CA VAL A 32 -10.72 18.26 8.92
C VAL A 32 -10.22 17.69 10.26
N PRO A 33 -9.41 18.45 11.05
CA PRO A 33 -9.02 18.02 12.39
C PRO A 33 -10.23 17.84 13.30
N VAL A 34 -10.19 16.82 14.16
CA VAL A 34 -11.21 16.58 15.19
C VAL A 34 -11.18 17.69 16.24
N GLY A 35 -12.36 18.10 16.71
CA GLY A 35 -12.55 19.16 17.70
C GLY A 35 -13.76 20.04 17.38
N GLY A 36 -14.22 20.82 18.37
CA GLY A 36 -15.41 21.67 18.21
C GLY A 36 -16.65 20.85 17.80
N LEU A 37 -17.16 21.09 16.59
CA LEU A 37 -18.30 20.37 16.02
C LEU A 37 -17.90 19.15 15.15
N VAL A 38 -16.61 18.84 15.05
CA VAL A 38 -16.08 17.72 14.26
C VAL A 38 -15.88 16.52 15.17
N GLN A 39 -16.79 15.55 15.04
CA GLN A 39 -16.79 14.33 15.84
C GLN A 39 -15.60 13.41 15.46
N PRO A 40 -14.93 12.78 16.44
CA PRO A 40 -13.99 11.71 16.17
C PRO A 40 -14.65 10.55 15.40
N LEU A 41 -13.99 10.04 14.36
CA LEU A 41 -14.44 8.84 13.67
C LEU A 41 -14.14 7.60 14.50
N ALA A 42 -15.05 6.61 14.47
CA ALA A 42 -14.87 5.35 15.20
C ALA A 42 -13.71 4.50 14.65
N ALA A 43 -13.42 4.63 13.34
CA ALA A 43 -12.29 4.00 12.68
C ALA A 43 -11.96 4.78 11.40
N GLY A 44 -10.67 4.82 11.04
CA GLY A 44 -10.19 5.72 9.99
C GLY A 44 -10.30 7.19 10.44
N GLY A 45 -9.63 8.09 9.75
CA GLY A 45 -9.61 9.49 10.18
C GLY A 45 -8.85 10.35 9.21
N LEU A 46 -7.56 10.06 9.11
CA LEU A 46 -6.70 10.68 8.12
C LEU A 46 -6.95 10.04 6.74
N PRO A 47 -7.16 10.82 5.66
CA PRO A 47 -7.25 10.31 4.30
C PRO A 47 -5.95 9.63 3.86
N GLU A 48 -4.82 10.05 4.44
CA GLU A 48 -3.51 9.42 4.28
C GLU A 48 -3.28 8.20 5.19
N SER A 49 -4.35 7.47 5.52
CA SER A 49 -4.27 6.24 6.33
C SER A 49 -3.27 5.22 5.76
N PRO A 50 -2.52 4.50 6.62
CA PRO A 50 -1.63 3.43 6.18
C PRO A 50 -2.36 2.26 5.53
N GLU A 51 -3.64 2.05 5.86
CA GLU A 51 -4.43 0.92 5.34
C GLU A 51 -4.62 0.96 3.82
N THR A 52 -4.62 2.14 3.21
CA THR A 52 -4.75 2.24 1.74
C THR A 52 -3.53 1.63 1.03
N LYS A 53 -2.33 1.78 1.61
CA LYS A 53 -1.07 1.25 1.07
C LYS A 53 -0.85 -0.21 1.49
N ARG A 54 -1.16 -0.55 2.75
CA ARG A 54 -1.08 -1.94 3.24
C ARG A 54 -1.98 -2.88 2.44
N ARG A 55 -3.20 -2.44 2.11
CA ARG A 55 -4.11 -3.26 1.28
C ARG A 55 -3.64 -3.44 -0.16
N LEU A 56 -2.95 -2.45 -0.74
CA LEU A 56 -2.29 -2.62 -2.03
C LEU A 56 -1.21 -3.71 -1.95
N LYS A 57 -0.32 -3.63 -0.96
CA LYS A 57 0.72 -4.65 -0.74
C LYS A 57 0.11 -6.04 -0.52
N ASN A 58 -0.91 -6.15 0.34
CA ASN A 58 -1.61 -7.41 0.58
C ASN A 58 -2.24 -7.97 -0.71
N LEU A 59 -2.80 -7.11 -1.57
CA LEU A 59 -3.36 -7.53 -2.86
C LEU A 59 -2.27 -8.11 -3.78
N LEU A 60 -1.08 -7.50 -3.82
CA LEU A 60 0.05 -8.04 -4.58
C LEU A 60 0.48 -9.43 -4.07
N GLU A 61 0.41 -9.65 -2.76
CA GLU A 61 0.74 -10.95 -2.15
C GLU A 61 -0.29 -12.02 -2.47
N VAL A 62 -1.57 -11.77 -2.23
CA VAL A 62 -2.63 -12.79 -2.39
C VAL A 62 -2.87 -13.16 -3.86
N THR A 63 -2.63 -12.23 -4.79
CA THR A 63 -2.73 -12.50 -6.23
C THR A 63 -1.50 -13.23 -6.77
N GLY A 64 -0.40 -13.24 -6.03
CA GLY A 64 0.88 -13.78 -6.49
C GLY A 64 1.67 -12.85 -7.40
N LEU A 65 1.14 -11.67 -7.76
CA LEU A 65 1.82 -10.69 -8.61
C LEU A 65 3.17 -10.26 -8.03
N ILE A 66 3.29 -10.22 -6.71
CA ILE A 66 4.57 -9.94 -6.02
C ILE A 66 5.72 -10.86 -6.47
N ARG A 67 5.42 -12.09 -6.94
CA ARG A 67 6.42 -13.06 -7.41
C ARG A 67 6.92 -12.80 -8.82
N GLU A 68 6.23 -11.93 -9.57
CA GLU A 68 6.62 -11.48 -10.90
C GLU A 68 7.51 -10.22 -10.85
N LEU A 69 7.68 -9.63 -9.66
CA LEU A 69 8.43 -8.41 -9.40
C LEU A 69 9.77 -8.72 -8.73
N ASP A 70 10.76 -7.86 -8.95
CA ASP A 70 12.00 -7.83 -8.16
C ASP A 70 11.72 -7.08 -6.84
N ALA A 71 11.16 -7.80 -5.87
CA ALA A 71 10.64 -7.20 -4.64
C ALA A 71 11.66 -7.25 -3.48
N SER A 72 11.83 -6.12 -2.79
CA SER A 72 12.60 -6.03 -1.53
C SER A 72 11.81 -5.26 -0.48
N SER A 73 11.93 -5.70 0.77
CA SER A 73 11.58 -4.91 1.94
C SER A 73 12.80 -4.18 2.49
#